data_AF-A0AAW1XDX9-F1
#
_entry.id   AF-A0AAW1XDX9-F1
#
_cell.length_a   1.000
_cell.length_b   1.000
_cell.length_c   1.000
_cell.angle_alpha   90.00
_cell.angle_beta   90.00
_cell.angle_gamma   90.00
#
_symmetry.space_group_name_H-M   'P 1'
#
loop_
_entity.id
_entity.type
_entity.pdbx_description
1 polymer ?
#
loop_
_entity_poly.entity_id
_entity_poly.type
_entity_poly.pdbx_seq_one_letter_code
_entity_poly.pdbx_strand_id
1 'polypeptide(L)'
;MEPQFVRHVAFGLVIWATMLLSRSTGLRSCSFPAIFNFGDSNSDTGGLSAAFGQAPYPNGETFFRTPSGRYSDGRLIIDFIAESLRLPHLSAFLDSGDQTSAMEQILQLQDQPLDPQT
;
A
#
# COMPACT_ATOMS: atom_id res chain seq x y z
N MET A 1 52.94 14.53 16.25
CA MET A 1 51.81 14.13 15.37
C MET A 1 51.66 15.20 14.31
N GLU A 2 51.57 14.83 13.04
CA GLU A 2 51.41 15.77 11.94
C GLU A 2 50.04 16.48 12.03
N PRO A 3 49.98 17.83 11.95
CA PRO A 3 48.73 18.58 12.06
C PRO A 3 47.70 18.21 10.99
N GLN A 4 48.17 17.72 9.84
CA GLN A 4 47.31 17.20 8.78
C GLN A 4 46.54 15.94 9.20
N PHE A 5 47.19 15.04 9.95
CA PHE A 5 46.58 13.79 10.42
C PHE A 5 45.46 14.06 11.43
N VAL A 6 45.71 14.96 12.39
CA VAL A 6 44.72 15.36 13.41
C VAL A 6 43.48 15.98 12.76
N ARG A 7 43.69 16.78 11.71
CA ARG A 7 42.60 17.39 10.94
C ARG A 7 41.72 16.35 10.25
N HIS A 8 42.31 15.35 9.58
CA HIS A 8 41.54 14.30 8.90
C HIS A 8 40.74 13.42 9.88
N VAL A 9 41.33 13.09 11.04
CA VAL A 9 40.63 12.35 12.10
C VAL A 9 39.45 13.16 12.63
N ALA A 10 39.64 14.46 12.88
CA ALA A 10 38.56 15.35 13.33
C ALA A 10 37.42 15.46 12.30
N PHE A 11 37.74 15.64 11.01
CA PHE A 11 36.73 15.66 9.95
C PHE A 11 35.95 14.35 9.84
N GLY A 12 36.62 13.20 9.94
CA GLY A 12 35.96 11.90 9.93
C GLY A 12 35.00 11.71 11.12
N LEU A 13 35.41 12.15 12.31
CA LEU A 13 34.61 12.04 13.54
C LEU A 13 33.37 12.95 13.48
N VAL A 14 33.51 14.16 12.91
CA VAL A 14 32.39 15.07 12.68
C VAL A 14 31.38 14.48 11.69
N ILE A 15 31.84 13.95 10.55
CA ILE A 15 30.95 13.33 9.55
C ILE A 15 30.19 12.14 10.16
N TRP A 16 30.90 11.27 10.89
CA TRP A 16 30.28 10.12 11.57
C TRP A 16 29.24 10.57 12.62
N ALA A 17 29.57 11.56 13.45
CA ALA A 17 28.65 12.12 14.44
C ALA A 17 27.40 12.75 13.78
N THR A 18 27.55 13.44 12.64
CA THR A 18 26.41 14.00 11.90
C THR A 18 25.53 12.92 11.28
N MET A 19 26.09 11.82 10.78
CA MET A 19 25.28 10.69 10.27
C MET A 19 24.50 9.98 11.37
N LEU A 20 25.04 9.92 12.59
CA LEU A 20 24.31 9.40 13.76
C LEU A 20 23.21 10.34 14.27
N LEU A 21 23.37 11.65 14.02
CA LEU A 21 22.39 12.67 14.41
C LEU A 21 21.29 12.89 13.36
N SER A 22 21.39 12.24 12.20
CA SER A 22 20.31 12.16 11.20
C SER A 22 19.13 11.36 11.76
N ARG A 23 18.37 12.03 12.61
CA ARG A 23 17.06 11.57 13.08
C ARG A 23 16.18 11.54 11.84
N SER A 24 15.82 10.34 11.38
CA SER A 24 14.73 10.17 10.44
C SER A 24 13.53 10.91 11.04
N THR A 25 13.18 12.06 10.45
CA THR A 25 11.88 12.67 10.65
C THR A 25 10.91 11.70 10.01
N GLY A 26 10.53 10.66 10.75
CA GLY A 26 9.47 9.77 10.33
C GLY A 26 8.28 10.67 10.03
N LEU A 27 7.72 10.55 8.81
CA LEU A 27 6.38 11.06 8.59
C LEU A 27 5.52 10.57 9.76
N ARG A 28 4.65 11.45 10.28
CA ARG A 28 3.67 11.04 11.29
C ARG A 28 3.04 9.73 10.83
N SER A 29 2.85 8.79 11.75
CA SER A 29 2.20 7.52 11.42
C SER A 29 0.79 7.82 10.90
N CYS A 30 0.60 7.81 9.59
CA CYS A 30 -0.72 7.92 8.99
C CYS A 30 -1.45 6.59 9.18
N SER A 31 -2.67 6.65 9.69
CA SER A 31 -3.56 5.49 9.79
C SER A 31 -4.58 5.61 8.68
N PHE A 32 -4.49 4.73 7.69
CA PHE A 32 -5.43 4.68 6.58
C PHE A 32 -6.47 3.59 6.89
N PRO A 33 -7.75 3.95 7.06
CA PRO A 33 -8.78 2.98 7.43
C PRO A 33 -9.23 2.11 6.24
N ALA A 34 -9.09 2.61 5.01
CA ALA A 34 -9.60 1.94 3.81
C ALA A 34 -8.83 2.36 2.54
N ILE A 35 -9.00 1.59 1.48
CA ILE A 35 -8.51 1.87 0.12
C ILE A 35 -9.73 1.91 -0.81
N PHE A 36 -9.87 3.02 -1.55
CA PHE A 36 -10.81 3.13 -2.65
C PHE A 36 -10.05 3.03 -3.96
N ASN A 37 -10.35 2.00 -4.74
CA ASN A 37 -9.67 1.71 -5.98
C ASN A 37 -10.61 1.92 -7.16
N PHE A 38 -10.23 2.83 -8.05
CA PHE A 38 -10.93 3.12 -9.30
C PHE A 38 -9.96 2.98 -10.46
N GLY A 39 -10.41 2.44 -11.59
CA GLY A 39 -9.57 2.35 -12.77
C GLY A 39 -10.08 1.36 -13.79
N ASP A 40 -9.12 0.76 -14.50
CA ASP A 40 -9.31 -0.23 -15.55
C ASP A 40 -8.81 -1.62 -15.11
N SER A 41 -8.66 -2.53 -16.07
CA SER A 41 -8.22 -3.91 -15.86
C SER A 41 -6.90 -4.06 -15.09
N ASN A 42 -5.99 -3.09 -15.14
CA ASN A 42 -4.71 -3.15 -14.42
C ASN A 42 -4.89 -2.97 -12.90
N SER A 43 -6.02 -2.39 -12.49
CA SER A 43 -6.37 -2.15 -11.09
C SER A 43 -7.54 -3.02 -10.62
N ASP A 44 -8.24 -3.69 -11.54
CA ASP A 44 -9.45 -4.43 -11.25
C ASP A 44 -9.17 -5.69 -10.42
N THR A 45 -9.70 -5.73 -9.20
CA THR A 45 -9.54 -6.85 -8.26
C THR A 45 -10.59 -7.94 -8.43
N GLY A 46 -11.29 -7.93 -9.57
CA GLY A 46 -12.24 -8.97 -9.98
C GLY A 46 -13.65 -8.45 -10.26
N GLY A 47 -13.86 -7.13 -10.35
CA GLY A 47 -15.13 -6.52 -10.68
C GLY A 47 -15.64 -6.94 -12.06
N LEU A 48 -14.76 -7.00 -13.07
CA LEU A 48 -15.14 -7.51 -14.40
C LEU A 48 -15.55 -8.99 -14.31
N SER A 49 -14.81 -9.79 -13.55
CA SER A 49 -15.14 -11.21 -13.41
C SER A 49 -16.41 -11.50 -12.62
N ALA A 50 -16.71 -10.68 -11.62
CA ALA A 50 -17.96 -10.78 -10.89
C ALA A 50 -19.18 -10.37 -11.74
N ALA A 51 -19.00 -9.45 -12.70
CA ALA A 51 -20.08 -9.01 -13.58
C ALA A 51 -20.27 -9.90 -14.83
N PHE A 52 -19.17 -10.36 -15.43
CA PHE A 52 -19.19 -10.99 -16.77
C PHE A 52 -18.58 -12.39 -16.83
N GLY A 53 -18.08 -12.92 -15.71
CA GLY A 53 -17.55 -14.28 -15.61
C GLY A 53 -16.04 -14.36 -15.36
N GLN A 54 -15.61 -15.51 -14.89
CA GLN A 54 -14.25 -15.75 -14.39
C GLN A 54 -13.17 -15.43 -15.44
N ALA A 55 -12.08 -14.78 -14.99
CA ALA A 55 -10.92 -14.52 -15.82
C ALA A 55 -10.32 -15.85 -16.33
N PRO A 56 -9.83 -15.92 -17.58
CA PRO A 56 -9.33 -17.17 -18.14
C PRO A 56 -8.07 -17.65 -17.42
N TYR A 57 -7.80 -18.95 -17.44
CA TYR A 57 -6.50 -19.49 -17.05
C TYR A 57 -5.36 -18.80 -17.83
N PRO A 58 -4.20 -18.47 -17.23
CA PRO A 58 -3.73 -18.86 -15.90
C PRO A 58 -4.02 -17.86 -14.78
N ASN A 59 -4.91 -16.88 -14.97
CA ASN A 59 -5.03 -15.77 -14.04
C ASN A 59 -5.33 -16.21 -12.59
N GLY A 60 -4.51 -15.74 -11.64
CA GLY A 60 -4.54 -16.09 -10.22
C GLY A 60 -3.69 -17.31 -9.79
N GLU A 61 -3.14 -18.10 -10.71
CA GLU A 61 -2.46 -19.36 -10.38
C GLU A 61 -1.10 -19.15 -9.70
N THR A 62 -0.30 -18.18 -10.13
CA THR A 62 1.07 -18.01 -9.61
C THR A 62 1.06 -17.51 -8.16
N PHE A 63 0.20 -16.55 -7.82
CA PHE A 63 0.15 -15.96 -6.47
C PHE A 63 -0.98 -16.49 -5.58
N PHE A 64 -2.24 -16.41 -6.04
CA PHE A 64 -3.41 -16.80 -5.24
C PHE A 64 -3.67 -18.31 -5.25
N ARG A 65 -3.03 -19.05 -6.17
CA ARG A 65 -3.14 -20.52 -6.32
C ARG A 65 -4.57 -20.98 -6.64
N THR A 66 -5.37 -20.07 -7.19
CA THR A 66 -6.77 -20.28 -7.58
C THR A 66 -7.20 -19.15 -8.52
N PRO A 67 -8.19 -19.36 -9.40
CA PRO A 67 -8.75 -18.29 -10.21
C PRO A 67 -9.25 -17.11 -9.36
N SER A 68 -8.52 -16.01 -9.39
CA SER A 68 -8.72 -14.86 -8.48
C SER A 68 -9.74 -13.83 -8.99
N GLY A 69 -10.28 -14.01 -10.20
CA GLY A 69 -11.12 -12.99 -10.87
C GLY A 69 -10.34 -11.85 -11.50
N ARG A 70 -9.02 -11.78 -11.29
CA ARG A 70 -8.19 -10.67 -11.75
C ARG A 70 -7.62 -10.99 -13.12
N TYR A 71 -7.44 -10.00 -14.00
CA TYR A 71 -6.73 -10.20 -15.27
C TYR A 71 -5.21 -10.13 -15.07
N SER A 72 -4.71 -10.90 -14.11
CA SER A 72 -3.30 -11.07 -13.79
C SER A 72 -3.07 -12.46 -13.18
N ASP A 73 -1.97 -13.12 -13.55
CA ASP A 73 -1.49 -14.35 -12.90
C ASP A 73 -0.80 -14.08 -11.54
N GLY A 74 -0.50 -12.80 -11.26
CA GLY A 74 0.16 -12.38 -10.03
C GLY A 74 -0.64 -11.36 -9.21
N ARG A 75 0.08 -10.63 -8.38
CA ARG A 75 -0.44 -9.45 -7.67
C ARG A 75 -0.61 -8.26 -8.60
N LEU A 76 -1.56 -7.39 -8.27
CA LEU A 76 -1.72 -6.06 -8.85
C LEU A 76 -0.96 -5.03 -7.99
N ILE A 77 -0.72 -3.84 -8.53
CA ILE A 77 -0.03 -2.76 -7.79
C ILE A 77 -0.74 -2.46 -6.45
N ILE A 78 -2.08 -2.57 -6.44
CA ILE A 78 -2.91 -2.29 -5.27
C ILE A 78 -2.70 -3.28 -4.12
N ASP A 79 -2.25 -4.51 -4.40
CA ASP A 79 -1.94 -5.48 -3.34
C ASP A 79 -0.71 -5.06 -2.55
N PHE A 80 0.32 -4.53 -3.22
CA PHE A 80 1.51 -4.02 -2.55
C PHE A 80 1.20 -2.80 -1.70
N ILE A 81 0.28 -1.94 -2.16
CA ILE A 81 -0.21 -0.80 -1.41
C ILE A 81 -0.96 -1.29 -0.16
N ALA A 82 -1.91 -2.21 -0.31
CA ALA A 82 -2.64 -2.80 0.82
C ALA A 82 -1.70 -3.44 1.85
N GLU A 83 -0.71 -4.23 1.40
CA GLU A 83 0.31 -4.82 2.27
C GLU A 83 1.14 -3.76 3.00
N SER A 84 1.56 -2.69 2.30
CA SER A 84 2.33 -1.60 2.89
C SER A 84 1.56 -0.84 3.97
N LEU A 85 0.23 -0.75 3.80
CA LEU A 85 -0.70 -0.13 4.74
C LEU A 85 -1.21 -1.12 5.81
N ARG A 86 -0.80 -2.40 5.74
CA ARG A 86 -1.30 -3.49 6.59
C ARG A 86 -2.83 -3.65 6.53
N LEU A 87 -3.40 -3.41 5.35
CA LEU A 87 -4.80 -3.63 5.03
C LEU A 87 -4.97 -4.96 4.28
N PRO A 88 -6.14 -5.62 4.37
CA PRO A 88 -6.42 -6.81 3.58
C PRO A 88 -6.38 -6.52 2.08
N HIS A 89 -6.08 -7.53 1.27
CA HIS A 89 -6.20 -7.42 -0.20
C HIS A 89 -7.65 -7.14 -0.58
N LEU A 90 -7.83 -6.30 -1.60
CA LEU A 90 -9.16 -5.93 -2.08
C LEU A 90 -9.81 -7.12 -2.83
N SER A 91 -11.08 -7.36 -2.56
CA SER A 91 -11.93 -8.28 -3.33
C SER A 91 -12.67 -7.53 -4.44
N ALA A 92 -13.33 -8.27 -5.33
CA ALA A 92 -14.29 -7.69 -6.25
C ALA A 92 -15.42 -7.01 -5.46
N PHE A 93 -15.85 -5.82 -5.90
CA PHE A 93 -16.93 -5.07 -5.23
C PHE A 93 -18.22 -5.88 -5.07
N LEU A 94 -18.52 -6.77 -6.03
CA LEU A 94 -19.72 -7.61 -6.04
C LEU A 94 -19.56 -8.95 -5.29
N ASP A 95 -18.33 -9.32 -4.90
CA ASP A 95 -18.02 -10.59 -4.22
C ASP A 95 -17.72 -10.40 -2.72
N SER A 96 -17.84 -9.17 -2.20
CA SER A 96 -17.77 -8.92 -0.76
C SER A 96 -19.05 -9.43 -0.10
N GLY A 97 -19.04 -10.67 0.40
CA GLY A 97 -20.15 -11.23 1.20
C GLY A 97 -20.48 -10.44 2.48
N ASP A 98 -19.66 -9.44 2.81
CA ASP A 98 -19.87 -8.45 3.87
C ASP A 98 -19.97 -7.01 3.29
N GLN A 99 -20.83 -6.82 2.29
CA GLN A 99 -21.15 -5.49 1.76
C GLN A 99 -21.69 -4.56 2.84
N THR A 100 -22.29 -5.10 3.90
CA THR A 100 -22.75 -4.36 5.07
C THR A 100 -21.63 -3.63 5.78
N SER A 101 -20.52 -4.30 6.08
CA SER A 101 -19.35 -3.67 6.72
C SER A 101 -18.65 -2.68 5.79
N ALA A 102 -18.50 -3.01 4.50
CA ALA A 102 -17.83 -2.13 3.53
C ALA A 102 -18.64 -0.87 3.20
N MET A 103 -19.96 -0.98 3.06
CA MET A 103 -20.84 0.18 2.87
C MET A 103 -20.96 1.00 4.15
N GLU A 104 -20.99 0.37 5.33
CA GLU A 104 -20.97 1.10 6.61
C GLU A 104 -19.65 1.87 6.78
N GLN A 105 -18.51 1.29 6.40
CA GLN A 105 -17.24 2.01 6.36
C GLN A 105 -17.24 3.16 5.35
N ILE A 106 -17.83 2.99 4.16
CA ILE A 106 -17.95 4.05 3.15
C ILE A 106 -18.85 5.19 3.64
N LEU A 107 -20.00 4.88 4.24
CA LEU A 107 -20.91 5.86 4.82
C LEU A 107 -20.26 6.59 6.00
N GLN A 108 -19.54 5.88 6.87
CA GLN A 108 -18.79 6.47 7.97
C GLN A 108 -17.62 7.35 7.49
N LEU A 109 -17.01 7.03 6.34
CA LEU A 109 -15.96 7.84 5.73
C LEU A 109 -16.49 9.10 5.04
N GLN A 110 -17.72 9.10 4.54
CA GLN A 110 -18.36 10.30 3.98
C GLN A 110 -18.74 11.33 5.06
N ASP A 111 -18.96 10.88 6.30
CA ASP A 111 -19.26 11.74 7.46
C ASP A 111 -18.01 12.18 8.25
N GLN A 112 -16.81 11.74 7.88
CA GLN A 112 -15.57 12.22 8.50
C GLN A 112 -15.36 13.70 8.13
N PRO A 113 -15.25 14.61 9.11
CA PRO A 113 -14.92 15.99 8.82
C PRO A 113 -13.56 16.04 8.12
N LEU A 114 -13.52 16.70 6.96
CA LEU A 114 -12.29 16.92 6.20
C LEU A 114 -11.24 17.53 7.15
N ASP A 115 -10.13 16.84 7.37
CA ASP A 115 -9.05 17.34 8.24
C ASP A 115 -8.57 18.70 7.67
N PRO A 116 -8.69 19.81 8.42
CA PRO A 116 -8.33 21.14 7.94
C PRO A 116 -6.81 21.35 7.78
N GLN A 117 -5.99 20.29 7.79
CA GLN A 117 -4.53 20.35 7.76
C GLN A 117 -3.85 19.46 6.69
N THR A 118 -4.57 18.92 5.70
CA THR A 118 -3.92 18.45 4.44
C THR A 118 -3.70 19.59 3.45
#